data_AF-A0AAW8BGU5-F1
#
_entry.id   AF-A0AAW8BGU5-F1
#
_cell.length_a   1.000
_cell.length_b   1.000
_cell.length_c   1.000
_cell.angle_alpha   90.00
_cell.angle_beta   90.00
_cell.angle_gamma   90.00
#
_symmetry.space_group_name_H-M   'P 1'
#
loop_
_entity.id
_entity.type
_entity.pdbx_description
1 polymer ?
#
loop_
_entity_poly.entity_id
_entity_poly.type
_entity_poly.pdbx_seq_one_letter_code
_entity_poly.pdbx_strand_id
1 'polypeptide(L)'
;MILYQTFFYCKSYLSKCNLSKYDYKKRPLLRGRDIKRYSYEFADLYLISTFPSLKVDIEIYPAVKQHLLSFGYDRIKQTGDKGARKKTNNKWFETQDAIGYWDDFSKQKMLWAETMRVHKNKNERFPRFGIEEKGQFVTDKTCFIGTGKDIKFITAILNSIIGKYLCYQYVSILDDGGFLMQKVYLEKILIPSFDFKSRQNIVNLVNNKSENFEEQIDKIVIDIIGLSSEEIKFIEFQ
;
A
#
# COMPACT_ATOMS: atom_id res chain seq x y z
N MET A 1 -6.01 0.70 9.26
CA MET A 1 -6.97 -0.39 9.52
C MET A 1 -6.30 -1.69 9.15
N ILE A 2 -6.20 -2.63 10.08
CA ILE A 2 -5.38 -3.85 10.02
C ILE A 2 -6.33 -5.01 9.68
N LEU A 3 -6.15 -5.67 8.53
CA LEU A 3 -6.84 -6.92 8.22
C LEU A 3 -6.00 -8.11 8.68
N TYR A 4 -6.53 -8.86 9.63
CA TYR A 4 -6.21 -10.28 9.82
C TYR A 4 -7.30 -11.09 9.12
N GLN A 5 -7.17 -11.29 7.81
CA GLN A 5 -7.95 -12.31 7.11
C GLN A 5 -7.02 -13.09 6.19
N THR A 6 -7.19 -14.40 6.17
CA THR A 6 -6.38 -15.35 5.39
C THR A 6 -6.52 -15.01 3.91
N PHE A 7 -5.54 -14.30 3.38
CA PHE A 7 -5.43 -13.95 1.99
C PHE A 7 -4.47 -14.94 1.31
N PHE A 8 -4.93 -15.61 0.26
CA PHE A 8 -4.10 -16.52 -0.50
C PHE A 8 -3.26 -15.75 -1.52
N TYR A 9 -1.95 -15.92 -1.45
CA TYR A 9 -0.99 -15.46 -2.43
C TYR A 9 -0.82 -16.53 -3.50
N CYS A 10 -1.19 -16.25 -4.74
CA CYS A 10 -1.02 -17.21 -5.83
C CYS A 10 -0.13 -16.65 -6.93
N LYS A 11 1.09 -17.20 -7.05
CA LYS A 11 1.93 -17.10 -8.26
C LYS A 11 1.69 -18.25 -9.24
N SER A 12 1.34 -19.45 -8.76
CA SER A 12 1.45 -20.70 -9.54
C SER A 12 0.12 -21.37 -9.94
N TYR A 13 -1.01 -21.06 -9.30
CA TYR A 13 -2.30 -21.73 -9.61
C TYR A 13 -3.11 -21.04 -10.72
N LEU A 14 -2.69 -19.85 -11.15
CA LEU A 14 -3.46 -19.02 -12.06
C LEU A 14 -3.41 -19.50 -13.51
N SER A 15 -2.33 -20.18 -13.94
CA SER A 15 -2.19 -20.72 -15.30
C SER A 15 -3.02 -22.00 -15.54
N LYS A 16 -3.40 -22.72 -14.47
CA LYS A 16 -4.18 -23.96 -14.55
C LYS A 16 -5.69 -23.76 -14.46
N CYS A 17 -6.14 -22.57 -14.10
CA CYS A 17 -7.56 -22.28 -13.95
C CYS A 17 -7.97 -21.30 -15.05
N ASN A 18 -8.81 -21.76 -15.99
CA ASN A 18 -9.51 -20.94 -16.98
C ASN A 18 -10.51 -20.01 -16.26
N LEU A 19 -9.98 -18.99 -15.57
CA LEU A 19 -10.71 -18.07 -14.71
C LEU A 19 -11.19 -16.86 -15.52
N SER A 20 -11.74 -17.13 -16.71
CA SER A 20 -12.38 -16.11 -17.51
C SER A 20 -13.86 -16.03 -17.14
N LYS A 21 -14.22 -14.92 -16.48
CA LYS A 21 -15.45 -14.16 -16.69
C LYS A 21 -16.63 -14.28 -15.71
N TYR A 22 -16.67 -15.15 -14.69
CA TYR A 22 -17.83 -15.15 -13.78
C TYR A 22 -17.44 -15.32 -12.28
N ASP A 23 -18.03 -14.48 -11.43
CA ASP A 23 -18.13 -14.52 -9.95
C ASP A 23 -16.91 -14.49 -9.02
N TYR A 24 -15.68 -14.58 -9.52
CA TYR A 24 -14.49 -14.55 -8.65
C TYR A 24 -13.56 -13.35 -8.98
N LYS A 25 -13.43 -12.39 -8.05
CA LYS A 25 -12.67 -11.15 -8.28
C LYS A 25 -11.18 -11.37 -7.96
N LYS A 26 -10.42 -11.87 -8.95
CA LYS A 26 -8.94 -11.75 -8.93
C LYS A 26 -8.58 -10.27 -8.80
N ARG A 27 -7.87 -9.88 -7.75
CA ARG A 27 -7.36 -8.52 -7.60
C ARG A 27 -5.84 -8.52 -7.55
N PRO A 28 -5.16 -7.78 -8.44
CA PRO A 28 -3.72 -7.57 -8.32
C PRO A 28 -3.35 -7.06 -6.92
N LEU A 29 -2.32 -7.64 -6.33
CA LEU A 29 -1.93 -7.41 -4.94
C LEU A 29 -0.53 -6.79 -4.88
N LEU A 30 -0.39 -5.70 -4.11
CA LEU A 30 0.88 -5.11 -3.72
C LEU A 30 1.14 -5.36 -2.23
N ARG A 31 2.39 -5.65 -1.89
CA ARG A 31 2.88 -5.75 -0.51
C ARG A 31 3.79 -4.57 -0.22
N GLY A 32 4.13 -4.34 1.05
CA GLY A 32 5.01 -3.26 1.47
C GLY A 32 6.33 -3.23 0.71
N ARG A 33 6.98 -4.39 0.49
CA ARG A 33 8.24 -4.48 -0.26
C ARG A 33 8.14 -4.15 -1.75
N ASP A 34 6.93 -4.24 -2.29
CA ASP A 34 6.63 -3.96 -3.70
C ASP A 34 6.46 -2.43 -3.91
N ILE A 35 6.32 -1.63 -2.85
CA ILE A 35 6.16 -0.18 -2.93
C ILE A 35 7.50 0.51 -3.13
N LYS A 36 7.56 1.40 -4.13
CA LYS A 36 8.74 2.20 -4.47
C LYS A 36 8.40 3.68 -4.39
N ARG A 37 9.42 4.52 -4.51
CA ARG A 37 9.25 5.98 -4.54
C ARG A 37 8.53 6.37 -5.84
N TYR A 38 7.41 7.08 -5.72
CA TYR A 38 6.50 7.47 -6.81
C TYR A 38 5.97 6.33 -7.70
N SER A 39 6.11 5.07 -7.28
CA SER A 39 5.82 3.89 -8.11
C SER A 39 5.66 2.62 -7.27
N TYR A 40 5.52 1.49 -7.93
CA TYR A 40 5.49 0.16 -7.31
C TYR A 40 5.96 -0.87 -8.35
N GLU A 41 6.42 -2.02 -7.86
CA GLU A 41 6.84 -3.17 -8.68
C GLU A 41 5.84 -4.31 -8.50
N PHE A 42 5.04 -4.57 -9.52
CA PHE A 42 4.07 -5.66 -9.44
C PHE A 42 4.77 -7.02 -9.50
N ALA A 43 4.52 -7.87 -8.49
CA ALA A 43 5.18 -9.17 -8.36
C ALA A 43 4.36 -10.34 -8.91
N ASP A 44 3.40 -10.09 -9.81
CA ASP A 44 2.44 -11.07 -10.33
C ASP A 44 1.69 -11.83 -9.23
N LEU A 45 1.31 -11.10 -8.18
CA LEU A 45 0.55 -11.63 -7.06
C LEU A 45 -0.89 -11.18 -7.13
N TYR A 46 -1.79 -12.10 -6.86
CA TYR A 46 -3.21 -11.83 -6.88
C TYR A 46 -3.83 -12.26 -5.57
N LEU A 47 -4.79 -11.45 -5.13
CA LEU A 47 -5.67 -11.75 -4.03
C LEU A 47 -6.82 -12.62 -4.49
N ILE A 48 -7.04 -13.68 -3.73
CA ILE A 48 -8.18 -14.58 -3.83
C ILE A 48 -9.10 -14.32 -2.63
N SER A 49 -10.27 -13.75 -2.89
CA SER A 49 -11.27 -13.45 -1.87
C SER A 49 -12.66 -13.83 -2.34
N THR A 50 -13.41 -14.52 -1.49
CA THR A 50 -14.84 -14.77 -1.69
C THR A 50 -15.62 -14.07 -0.58
N PHE A 51 -16.66 -13.34 -0.98
CA PHE A 51 -17.55 -12.62 -0.07
C PHE A 51 -18.95 -13.21 -0.19
N PRO A 52 -19.75 -13.22 0.89
CA PRO A 52 -21.14 -13.66 0.83
C PRO A 52 -21.95 -12.96 -0.28
N SER A 53 -21.67 -11.67 -0.52
CA SER A 53 -22.32 -10.87 -1.56
C SER A 53 -22.05 -11.33 -2.99
N LEU A 54 -20.95 -12.06 -3.23
CA LEU A 54 -20.61 -12.62 -4.54
C LEU A 54 -21.36 -13.91 -4.84
N LYS A 55 -22.03 -14.53 -3.85
CA LYS A 55 -22.81 -15.77 -3.99
C LYS A 55 -22.05 -16.90 -4.72
N VAL A 56 -20.74 -16.98 -4.49
CA VAL A 56 -19.86 -17.94 -5.15
C VAL A 56 -20.31 -19.37 -4.84
N ASP A 57 -20.39 -20.18 -5.88
CA ASP A 57 -20.37 -21.64 -5.77
C ASP A 57 -18.90 -22.10 -5.79
N ILE A 58 -18.46 -22.78 -4.74
CA ILE A 58 -17.07 -23.26 -4.63
C ILE A 58 -16.84 -24.54 -5.42
N GLU A 59 -17.91 -25.27 -5.76
CA GLU A 59 -17.83 -26.55 -6.48
C GLU A 59 -17.34 -26.38 -7.91
N ILE A 60 -17.65 -25.24 -8.54
CA ILE A 60 -17.14 -24.90 -9.88
C ILE A 60 -15.64 -24.52 -9.88
N TYR A 61 -15.00 -24.42 -8.71
CA TYR A 61 -13.57 -24.12 -8.55
C TYR A 61 -12.83 -25.24 -7.79
N PRO A 62 -12.73 -26.46 -8.35
CA PRO A 62 -12.20 -27.64 -7.64
C PRO A 62 -10.77 -27.44 -7.13
N ALA A 63 -9.91 -26.76 -7.90
CA ALA A 63 -8.53 -26.47 -7.48
C ALA A 63 -8.48 -25.53 -6.26
N VAL A 64 -9.32 -24.50 -6.23
CA VAL A 64 -9.40 -23.56 -5.09
C VAL A 64 -9.99 -24.29 -3.89
N LYS A 65 -11.07 -25.05 -4.08
CA LYS A 65 -11.69 -25.88 -3.03
C LYS A 65 -10.68 -26.82 -2.37
N GLN A 66 -9.95 -27.59 -3.18
CA GLN A 66 -8.92 -28.53 -2.70
C GLN A 66 -7.81 -27.81 -1.95
N HIS A 67 -7.34 -26.68 -2.47
CA HIS A 67 -6.34 -25.87 -1.79
C HIS A 67 -6.82 -25.39 -0.41
N LEU A 68 -8.04 -24.86 -0.32
CA LEU A 68 -8.61 -24.41 0.96
C LEU A 68 -8.76 -25.58 1.94
N LEU A 69 -9.26 -26.73 1.48
CA LEU A 69 -9.41 -27.94 2.30
C LEU A 69 -8.07 -28.50 2.80
N SER A 70 -6.96 -28.24 2.09
CA SER A 70 -5.62 -28.67 2.50
C SER A 70 -5.17 -28.08 3.84
N PHE A 71 -5.78 -26.96 4.28
CA PHE A 71 -5.52 -26.38 5.60
C PHE A 71 -6.26 -27.11 6.74
N GLY A 72 -7.15 -28.03 6.41
CA GLY A 72 -8.02 -28.78 7.32
C GLY A 72 -9.40 -28.14 7.46
N TYR A 73 -10.44 -28.89 7.13
CA TYR A 73 -11.83 -28.41 7.16
C TYR A 73 -12.24 -27.89 8.55
N ASP A 74 -11.86 -28.60 9.61
CA ASP A 74 -12.17 -28.21 10.99
C ASP A 74 -11.54 -26.88 11.42
N ARG A 75 -10.42 -26.50 10.78
CA ARG A 75 -9.74 -25.23 11.06
C ARG A 75 -10.39 -24.05 10.34
N ILE A 76 -10.97 -24.29 9.16
CA ILE A 76 -11.50 -23.23 8.29
C ILE A 76 -13.03 -23.08 8.37
N LYS A 77 -13.74 -24.06 8.93
CA LYS A 77 -15.17 -23.91 9.23
C LYS A 77 -15.39 -22.73 10.19
N GLN A 78 -16.50 -22.02 10.01
CA GLN A 78 -16.85 -20.81 10.78
C GLN A 78 -17.87 -21.15 11.87
N THR A 79 -17.57 -22.14 12.72
CA THR A 79 -18.49 -22.61 13.77
C THR A 79 -18.27 -21.94 15.12
N GLY A 80 -17.08 -21.36 15.35
CA GLY A 80 -16.67 -20.82 16.65
C GLY A 80 -16.16 -21.86 17.64
N ASP A 81 -16.05 -23.14 17.25
CA ASP A 81 -15.49 -24.20 18.10
C ASP A 81 -13.99 -23.97 18.35
N LYS A 82 -13.44 -24.62 19.40
CA LYS A 82 -12.00 -24.55 19.69
C LYS A 82 -11.19 -25.06 18.49
N GLY A 83 -10.38 -24.18 17.89
CA GLY A 83 -9.56 -24.49 16.71
C GLY A 83 -10.23 -24.20 15.37
N ALA A 84 -11.52 -23.85 15.35
CA ALA A 84 -12.24 -23.37 14.18
C ALA A 84 -12.18 -21.83 14.08
N ARG A 85 -12.61 -21.29 12.94
CA ARG A 85 -12.76 -19.84 12.78
C ARG A 85 -13.98 -19.33 13.56
N LYS A 86 -13.98 -18.03 13.87
CA LYS A 86 -15.11 -17.32 14.53
C LYS A 86 -16.46 -17.71 13.90
N LYS A 87 -17.48 -17.90 14.73
CA LYS A 87 -18.83 -18.24 14.27
C LYS A 87 -19.40 -17.14 13.40
N THR A 88 -19.79 -17.47 12.17
CA THR A 88 -20.52 -16.58 11.25
C THR A 88 -21.58 -17.36 10.49
N ASN A 89 -22.46 -16.66 9.79
CA ASN A 89 -23.43 -17.28 8.86
C ASN A 89 -22.86 -17.41 7.44
N ASN A 90 -21.58 -17.10 7.24
CA ASN A 90 -20.93 -17.14 5.93
C ASN A 90 -20.46 -18.57 5.63
N LYS A 91 -20.26 -18.88 4.34
CA LYS A 91 -19.74 -20.18 3.94
C LYS A 91 -18.31 -20.37 4.49
N TRP A 92 -17.91 -21.62 4.70
CA TRP A 92 -16.60 -21.97 5.26
C TRP A 92 -15.39 -21.51 4.43
N PHE A 93 -15.60 -21.07 3.18
CA PHE A 93 -14.57 -20.55 2.29
C PHE A 93 -14.60 -19.01 2.14
N GLU A 94 -15.59 -18.34 2.74
CA GLU A 94 -15.79 -16.89 2.65
C GLU A 94 -15.03 -16.12 3.74
N THR A 95 -14.84 -14.82 3.51
CA THR A 95 -14.33 -13.88 4.52
C THR A 95 -15.29 -13.77 5.70
N GLN A 96 -14.76 -13.48 6.90
CA GLN A 96 -15.57 -13.46 8.13
C GLN A 96 -16.25 -12.10 8.38
N ASP A 97 -15.53 -11.03 8.05
CA ASP A 97 -15.94 -9.66 8.30
C ASP A 97 -16.41 -8.99 7.01
N ALA A 98 -17.42 -8.13 7.14
CA ALA A 98 -17.82 -7.20 6.09
C ALA A 98 -16.75 -6.09 5.98
N ILE A 99 -16.25 -5.85 4.76
CA ILE A 99 -15.23 -4.85 4.49
C ILE A 99 -15.91 -3.59 3.96
N GLY A 100 -16.19 -2.61 4.83
CA GLY A 100 -16.90 -1.36 4.47
C GLY A 100 -16.09 -0.36 3.63
N TYR A 101 -14.78 -0.58 3.46
CA TYR A 101 -13.84 0.29 2.77
C TYR A 101 -13.31 -0.33 1.47
N TRP A 102 -13.97 -1.36 0.96
CA TRP A 102 -13.55 -2.09 -0.23
C TRP A 102 -13.45 -1.20 -1.48
N ASP A 103 -14.28 -0.16 -1.54
CA ASP A 103 -14.31 0.81 -2.62
C ASP A 103 -13.08 1.74 -2.61
N ASP A 104 -12.43 1.94 -1.45
CA ASP A 104 -11.22 2.75 -1.36
C ASP A 104 -10.05 2.12 -2.13
N PHE A 105 -9.99 0.79 -2.21
CA PHE A 105 -9.03 0.10 -3.07
C PHE A 105 -9.25 0.37 -4.56
N SER A 106 -10.44 0.85 -4.95
CA SER A 106 -10.76 1.18 -6.34
C SER A 106 -10.49 2.65 -6.68
N LYS A 107 -10.04 3.45 -5.70
CA LYS A 107 -9.68 4.86 -5.88
C LYS A 107 -8.18 4.99 -6.17
N GLN A 108 -7.81 6.12 -6.79
CA GLN A 108 -6.44 6.61 -6.77
C GLN A 108 -5.95 6.71 -5.32
N LYS A 109 -4.75 6.20 -5.06
CA LYS A 109 -4.21 6.10 -3.70
C LYS A 109 -2.70 6.29 -3.64
N MET A 110 -2.26 6.94 -2.56
CA MET A 110 -0.88 6.88 -2.10
C MET A 110 -0.67 5.54 -1.37
N LEU A 111 0.50 4.95 -1.55
CA LEU A 111 0.90 3.68 -0.94
C LEU A 111 2.18 3.87 -0.14
N TRP A 112 2.31 3.21 1.00
CA TRP A 112 3.59 3.09 1.69
C TRP A 112 3.69 1.79 2.49
N ALA A 113 4.90 1.27 2.65
CA ALA A 113 5.15 0.10 3.49
C ALA A 113 5.04 0.46 4.96
N GLU A 114 4.43 -0.40 5.79
CA GLU A 114 4.43 -0.26 7.25
C GLU A 114 5.84 -0.32 7.82
N THR A 115 6.72 -1.12 7.22
CA THR A 115 8.14 -1.18 7.56
C THR A 115 8.96 -0.92 6.31
N MET A 116 9.80 0.11 6.34
CA MET A 116 10.72 0.45 5.26
C MET A 116 12.14 0.05 5.63
N ARG A 117 12.79 -0.68 4.73
CA ARG A 117 14.23 -0.96 4.82
C ARG A 117 14.99 -0.21 3.73
N VAL A 118 15.96 0.59 4.14
CA VAL A 118 16.98 1.18 3.28
C VAL A 118 18.23 0.33 3.41
N HIS A 119 18.68 -0.25 2.31
CA HIS A 119 19.90 -1.04 2.29
C HIS A 119 21.07 -0.16 1.85
N LYS A 120 22.15 -0.09 2.63
CA LYS A 120 23.36 0.70 2.29
C LYS A 120 23.94 0.39 0.90
N ASN A 121 23.77 -0.84 0.44
CA ASN A 121 24.29 -1.30 -0.85
C ASN A 121 23.32 -1.07 -2.02
N LYS A 122 22.15 -0.45 -1.78
CA LYS A 122 21.18 -0.11 -2.81
C LYS A 122 20.99 1.40 -2.84
N ASN A 123 20.83 1.95 -4.03
CA ASN A 123 20.51 3.37 -4.23
C ASN A 123 19.02 3.65 -3.95
N GLU A 124 18.52 3.25 -2.77
CA GLU A 124 17.13 3.44 -2.35
C GLU A 124 17.03 4.69 -1.44
N ARG A 125 16.24 5.68 -1.86
CA ARG A 125 15.96 6.88 -1.06
C ARG A 125 14.84 6.62 -0.06
N PHE A 126 15.00 7.09 1.16
CA PHE A 126 13.93 7.19 2.15
C PHE A 126 13.32 8.61 2.16
N PRO A 127 12.02 8.76 2.42
CA PRO A 127 10.99 7.72 2.49
C PRO A 127 10.54 7.28 1.09
N ARG A 128 9.76 6.18 1.04
CA ARG A 128 9.23 5.59 -0.19
C ARG A 128 7.71 5.60 -0.19
N PHE A 129 7.13 6.74 -0.58
CA PHE A 129 5.71 6.83 -0.87
C PHE A 129 5.47 6.62 -2.37
N GLY A 130 4.65 5.63 -2.69
CA GLY A 130 4.24 5.27 -4.06
C GLY A 130 2.86 5.82 -4.40
N ILE A 131 2.52 5.80 -5.70
CA ILE A 131 1.22 6.23 -6.20
C ILE A 131 0.64 5.11 -7.06
N GLU A 132 -0.61 4.75 -6.79
CA GLU A 132 -1.40 3.89 -7.65
C GLU A 132 -2.59 4.69 -8.19
N GLU A 133 -2.49 5.03 -9.47
CA GLU A 133 -3.40 5.98 -10.10
C GLU A 133 -4.73 5.36 -10.54
N LYS A 134 -4.72 4.09 -10.91
CA LYS A 134 -5.81 3.46 -11.64
C LYS A 134 -6.84 2.77 -10.74
N GLY A 135 -6.59 2.68 -9.43
CA GLY A 135 -7.49 1.97 -8.53
C GLY A 135 -7.44 0.45 -8.71
N GLN A 136 -6.39 -0.11 -9.31
CA GLN A 136 -6.40 -1.51 -9.75
C GLN A 136 -5.93 -2.49 -8.67
N PHE A 137 -5.08 -2.03 -7.76
CA PHE A 137 -4.40 -2.89 -6.80
C PHE A 137 -5.05 -2.85 -5.42
N VAL A 138 -5.13 -4.02 -4.79
CA VAL A 138 -5.32 -4.16 -3.35
C VAL A 138 -3.96 -4.28 -2.68
N THR A 139 -3.94 -4.08 -1.36
CA THR A 139 -2.73 -4.21 -0.56
C THR A 139 -2.89 -5.24 0.55
N ASP A 140 -1.79 -5.85 0.97
CA ASP A 140 -1.77 -6.68 2.17
C ASP A 140 -1.57 -5.82 3.43
N LYS A 141 -1.47 -6.48 4.60
CA LYS A 141 -1.26 -5.81 5.89
C LYS A 141 0.06 -5.03 5.98
N THR A 142 1.06 -5.38 5.18
CA THR A 142 2.39 -4.75 5.21
C THR A 142 2.42 -3.41 4.49
N CYS A 143 1.31 -3.00 3.88
CA CYS A 143 1.17 -1.73 3.18
C CYS A 143 -0.05 -0.96 3.66
N PHE A 144 0.13 0.34 3.86
CA PHE A 144 -0.93 1.29 4.11
C PHE A 144 -1.28 2.05 2.83
N ILE A 145 -2.54 2.49 2.77
CA ILE A 145 -3.07 3.29 1.67
C ILE A 145 -3.63 4.60 2.20
N GLY A 146 -3.51 5.66 1.39
CA GLY A 146 -4.14 6.96 1.62
C GLY A 146 -4.91 7.39 0.38
N THR A 147 -6.20 7.67 0.54
CA THR A 147 -7.09 8.17 -0.52
C THR A 147 -7.61 9.55 -0.14
N GLY A 148 -7.87 10.41 -1.13
CA GLY A 148 -8.39 11.75 -0.88
C GLY A 148 -8.07 12.74 -1.99
N LYS A 149 -8.13 14.02 -1.65
CA LYS A 149 -7.71 15.10 -2.54
C LYS A 149 -6.18 15.24 -2.53
N ASP A 150 -5.63 15.76 -3.61
CA ASP A 150 -4.21 16.15 -3.72
C ASP A 150 -3.19 15.05 -3.42
N ILE A 151 -3.56 13.78 -3.63
CA ILE A 151 -2.70 12.62 -3.37
C ILE A 151 -1.32 12.77 -4.00
N LYS A 152 -1.24 13.15 -5.28
CA LYS A 152 0.04 13.32 -5.98
C LYS A 152 0.91 14.40 -5.35
N PHE A 153 0.31 15.52 -4.94
CA PHE A 153 1.01 16.60 -4.24
C PHE A 153 1.49 16.15 -2.86
N ILE A 154 0.63 15.52 -2.05
CA ILE A 154 1.00 15.03 -0.72
C ILE A 154 2.14 14.01 -0.84
N THR A 155 2.06 13.08 -1.79
CA THR A 155 3.16 12.13 -2.06
C THR A 155 4.45 12.84 -2.45
N ALA A 156 4.38 13.91 -3.24
CA ALA A 156 5.55 14.71 -3.60
C ALA A 156 6.21 15.35 -2.38
N ILE A 157 5.42 15.99 -1.51
CA ILE A 157 5.94 16.61 -0.29
C ILE A 157 6.51 15.57 0.68
N LEU A 158 5.84 14.43 0.86
CA LEU A 158 6.33 13.38 1.76
C LEU A 158 7.62 12.73 1.26
N ASN A 159 7.81 12.64 -0.05
CA ASN A 159 9.07 12.17 -0.63
C ASN A 159 10.14 13.26 -0.68
N SER A 160 9.81 14.55 -0.59
CA SER A 160 10.80 15.63 -0.69
C SER A 160 11.83 15.60 0.44
N ILE A 161 12.87 16.43 0.33
CA ILE A 161 13.88 16.65 1.39
C ILE A 161 13.25 16.98 2.75
N ILE A 162 12.17 17.76 2.78
CA ILE A 162 11.44 18.10 4.00
C ILE A 162 10.58 16.94 4.47
N GLY A 163 9.92 16.24 3.56
CA GLY A 163 9.19 15.02 3.90
C GLY A 163 10.11 13.95 4.52
N LYS A 164 11.32 13.80 3.99
CA LYS A 164 12.38 12.96 4.55
C LYS A 164 12.72 13.38 5.97
N TYR A 165 13.09 14.66 6.16
CA TYR A 165 13.41 15.19 7.48
C TYR A 165 12.30 14.94 8.50
N LEU A 166 11.05 15.29 8.17
CA LEU A 166 9.90 15.11 9.05
C LEU A 166 9.65 13.62 9.35
N CYS A 167 9.84 12.73 8.38
CA CYS A 167 9.74 11.30 8.66
C CYS A 167 10.78 10.88 9.71
N TYR A 168 12.04 11.30 9.62
CA TYR A 168 13.04 11.02 10.64
C TYR A 168 12.67 11.54 12.04
N GLN A 169 11.99 12.68 12.12
CA GLN A 169 11.57 13.26 13.41
C GLN A 169 10.41 12.49 14.07
N TYR A 170 9.48 11.95 13.27
CA TYR A 170 8.22 11.41 13.80
C TYR A 170 8.11 9.89 13.78
N VAL A 171 8.76 9.20 12.85
CA VAL A 171 8.62 7.74 12.70
C VAL A 171 9.61 7.02 13.60
N SER A 172 9.27 5.80 14.01
CA SER A 172 10.16 5.00 14.85
C SER A 172 11.28 4.37 14.01
N ILE A 173 12.52 4.57 14.44
CA ILE A 173 13.72 3.93 13.88
C ILE A 173 13.92 2.60 14.60
N LEU A 174 14.00 1.51 13.84
CA LEU A 174 14.12 0.14 14.36
C LEU A 174 15.58 -0.29 14.45
N ASP A 175 16.35 -0.06 13.39
CA ASP A 175 17.76 -0.39 13.27
C ASP A 175 18.42 0.52 12.22
N ASP A 176 19.69 0.24 11.89
CA ASP A 176 20.42 0.90 10.81
C ASP A 176 19.76 0.62 9.44
N GLY A 177 18.92 1.57 9.04
CA GLY A 177 18.15 1.57 7.80
C GLY A 177 16.71 1.03 7.91
N GLY A 178 16.23 0.67 9.10
CA GLY A 178 14.87 0.16 9.34
C GLY A 178 13.96 1.20 9.97
N PHE A 179 12.80 1.45 9.36
CA PHE A 179 11.84 2.47 9.81
C PHE A 179 10.43 1.89 9.91
N LEU A 180 9.75 2.17 11.02
CA LEU A 180 8.36 1.81 11.26
C LEU A 180 7.43 2.98 10.90
N MET A 181 6.81 2.88 9.73
CA MET A 181 5.99 3.93 9.07
C MET A 181 4.49 3.74 9.36
N GLN A 182 4.13 3.53 10.63
CA GLN A 182 2.74 3.37 11.02
C GLN A 182 1.93 4.65 10.80
N LYS A 183 0.66 4.50 10.40
CA LYS A 183 -0.28 5.62 10.17
C LYS A 183 -0.26 6.68 11.28
N VAL A 184 -0.20 6.25 12.54
CA VAL A 184 -0.23 7.13 13.71
C VAL A 184 0.94 8.12 13.77
N TYR A 185 2.07 7.79 13.13
CA TYR A 185 3.20 8.71 13.01
C TYR A 185 3.00 9.68 11.85
N LEU A 186 2.55 9.18 10.69
CA LEU A 186 2.34 10.03 9.51
C LEU A 186 1.22 11.06 9.72
N GLU A 187 0.21 10.74 10.54
CA GLU A 187 -0.85 11.69 10.92
C GLU A 187 -0.34 12.91 11.71
N LYS A 188 0.88 12.85 12.26
CA LYS A 188 1.52 13.97 12.95
C LYS A 188 2.32 14.87 12.02
N ILE A 189 2.61 14.42 10.79
CA ILE A 189 3.40 15.19 9.82
C ILE A 189 2.54 16.32 9.26
N LEU A 190 2.98 17.55 9.48
CA LEU A 190 2.35 18.73 8.91
C LEU A 190 2.87 18.96 7.49
N ILE A 191 1.95 19.02 6.52
CA ILE A 191 2.26 19.38 5.15
C ILE A 191 2.19 20.91 5.04
N PRO A 192 3.27 21.59 4.57
CA PRO A 192 3.24 23.04 4.43
C PRO A 192 2.15 23.47 3.44
N SER A 193 1.65 24.69 3.61
CA SER A 193 0.71 25.27 2.65
C SER A 193 1.47 25.79 1.43
N PHE A 194 0.91 25.55 0.24
CA PHE A 194 1.46 25.99 -1.04
C PHE A 194 0.33 26.68 -1.80
N ASP A 195 0.64 27.75 -2.53
CA ASP A 195 -0.32 28.37 -3.42
C ASP A 195 -0.73 27.41 -4.56
N PHE A 196 -1.86 27.70 -5.20
CA PHE A 196 -2.41 26.83 -6.23
C PHE A 196 -1.44 26.60 -7.41
N LYS A 197 -0.72 27.63 -7.85
CA LYS A 197 0.19 27.54 -9.00
C LYS A 197 1.37 26.62 -8.68
N SER A 198 1.95 26.78 -7.50
CA SER A 198 3.06 25.93 -7.03
C SER A 198 2.63 24.47 -6.83
N ARG A 199 1.42 24.24 -6.27
CA ARG A 199 0.85 22.88 -6.16
C ARG A 199 0.69 22.23 -7.53
N GLN A 200 0.13 22.94 -8.51
CA GLN A 200 -0.05 22.41 -9.87
C GLN A 200 1.28 22.11 -10.54
N ASN A 201 2.29 22.98 -10.35
CA ASN A 201 3.63 22.74 -10.87
C ASN A 201 4.23 21.42 -10.34
N ILE A 202 4.18 21.21 -9.02
CA ILE A 202 4.65 19.97 -8.38
C ILE A 202 3.89 18.75 -8.91
N VAL A 203 2.56 18.83 -9.04
CA VAL A 203 1.76 17.71 -9.58
C VAL A 203 2.13 17.40 -11.03
N ASN A 204 2.36 18.42 -11.85
CA ASN A 204 2.79 18.25 -13.24
C ASN A 204 4.17 17.57 -13.32
N LEU A 205 5.11 17.91 -12.44
CA LEU A 205 6.40 17.23 -12.34
C LEU A 205 6.23 15.74 -12.00
N VAL A 206 5.36 15.42 -11.03
CA VAL A 206 5.06 14.02 -10.67
C VAL A 206 4.40 13.25 -11.83
N ASN A 207 3.56 13.90 -12.62
CA ASN A 207 2.88 13.26 -13.76
C ASN A 207 3.85 12.98 -14.92
N ASN A 208 4.68 13.97 -15.24
CA ASN A 208 5.59 13.89 -16.38
C ASN A 208 6.79 13.00 -16.09
N LYS A 209 7.21 12.91 -14.81
CA LYS A 209 8.39 12.16 -14.36
C LYS A 209 9.61 12.44 -15.24
N SER A 210 9.81 13.71 -15.58
CA SER A 210 10.97 14.15 -16.35
C SER A 210 12.26 13.83 -15.60
N GLU A 211 13.39 13.85 -16.29
CA GLU A 211 14.69 13.72 -15.65
C GLU A 211 14.82 14.75 -14.50
N ASN A 212 15.32 14.30 -13.34
CA ASN A 212 15.53 15.11 -12.14
C ASN A 212 14.26 15.78 -11.57
N PHE A 213 13.06 15.28 -11.86
CA PHE A 213 11.82 15.87 -11.32
C PHE A 213 11.80 15.92 -9.78
N GLU A 214 12.41 14.93 -9.10
CA GLU A 214 12.51 14.94 -7.64
C GLU A 214 13.36 16.12 -7.12
N GLU A 215 14.48 16.41 -7.78
CA GLU A 215 15.35 17.54 -7.42
C GLU A 215 14.65 18.88 -7.70
N GLN A 216 13.85 18.96 -8.77
CA GLN A 216 13.04 20.14 -9.06
C GLN A 216 11.96 20.34 -7.99
N ILE A 217 11.31 19.26 -7.54
CA ILE A 217 10.36 19.32 -6.41
C ILE A 217 11.09 19.78 -5.15
N ASP A 218 12.26 19.21 -4.83
CA ASP A 218 13.04 19.60 -3.66
C ASP A 218 13.38 21.10 -3.68
N LYS A 219 13.82 21.64 -4.82
CA LYS A 219 14.08 23.09 -4.99
C LYS A 219 12.84 23.94 -4.73
N ILE A 220 11.71 23.60 -5.37
CA ILE A 220 10.44 24.34 -5.17
C ILE A 220 10.03 24.32 -3.69
N VAL A 221 10.16 23.17 -3.02
CA VAL A 221 9.80 23.02 -1.61
C VAL A 221 10.71 23.86 -0.72
N ILE A 222 12.03 23.81 -0.95
CA ILE A 222 13.02 24.61 -0.23
C ILE A 222 12.73 26.11 -0.37
N ASP A 223 12.51 26.57 -1.60
CA ASP A 223 12.28 27.99 -1.91
C ASP A 223 11.00 28.51 -1.24
N ILE A 224 9.93 27.71 -1.24
CA ILE A 224 8.64 28.09 -0.65
C ILE A 224 8.69 28.11 0.88
N ILE A 225 9.43 27.19 1.49
CA ILE A 225 9.61 27.17 2.95
C ILE A 225 10.60 28.25 3.38
N GLY A 226 11.51 28.67 2.49
CA GLY A 226 12.48 29.72 2.77
C GLY A 226 13.67 29.25 3.59
N LEU A 227 14.12 28.00 3.36
CA LEU A 227 15.24 27.42 4.11
C LEU A 227 16.57 28.07 3.69
N SER A 228 17.38 28.40 4.68
CA SER A 228 18.75 28.85 4.50
C SER A 228 19.67 27.70 4.06
N SER A 229 20.81 28.05 3.46
CA SER A 229 21.85 27.08 3.10
C SER A 229 22.36 26.25 4.29
N GLU A 230 22.32 26.81 5.50
CA GLU A 230 22.72 26.14 6.73
C GLU A 230 21.68 25.09 7.16
N GLU A 231 20.39 25.43 7.09
CA GLU A 231 19.29 24.51 7.38
C GLU A 231 19.21 23.38 6.36
N ILE A 232 19.42 23.67 5.08
CA ILE A 232 19.47 22.64 4.02
C ILE A 232 20.58 21.64 4.34
N LYS A 233 21.79 22.12 4.62
CA LYS A 233 22.93 21.26 4.99
C LYS A 233 22.64 20.44 6.25
N PHE A 234 22.01 21.06 7.26
CA PHE A 234 21.62 20.36 8.48
C PHE A 234 20.64 19.22 8.19
N ILE A 235 19.65 19.44 7.33
CA ILE A 235 18.64 18.45 6.94
C ILE A 235 19.27 17.32 6.11
N GLU A 236 20.17 17.64 5.18
CA GLU A 236 20.84 16.64 4.35
C GLU A 236 21.74 15.69 5.16
N PHE A 237 22.25 16.16 6.31
CA PHE A 237 23.10 15.38 7.21
C PHE A 237 22.34 14.40 8.12
N GLN A 238 21.00 14.48 8.17
CA GLN A 238 20.13 13.53 8.90
C GLN A 238 19.84 12.26 8.07
#